data_AF-A0A3Q0IJ82-F1
#
_entry.id   AF-A0A3Q0IJ82-F1
#
_cell.length_a   1.000
_cell.length_b   1.000
_cell.length_c   1.000
_cell.angle_alpha   90.00
_cell.angle_beta   90.00
_cell.angle_gamma   90.00
#
_symmetry.space_group_name_H-M   'P 1'
#
loop_
_entity.id
_entity.type
_entity.pdbx_description
1 polymer ?
#
loop_
_entity_poly.entity_id
_entity_poly.type
_entity_poly.pdbx_seq_one_letter_code
_entity_poly.pdbx_strand_id
1 'polypeptide(L)'
;MDLGRLSKVDKLNNLSGARVNATCGTLSKNYHEVRCHPAPDAFNPCEDLMGNWALRVSVWFVAIAALVGNLAVLLVLISSRFRMTVPKFLMCNLAFADFCMGLYLIMIAIMDVRSIGDYFNHAIYWQRGMGCQMAGFLTVFSSVLSIFTLTVITCERWYTITYAIHLNRRLKLSTATKIMVVGWVYSIAMAALPLFDVSNYSKTSICLPMKNTNSTDSAYLIFLLLFNGLAFWMICACYARMYSSIRGGTEGVAY
;
A
#
# COMPACT_ATOMS: atom_id res chain seq x y z
N MET A 1 -44.08 -26.04 -1.14
CA MET A 1 -42.70 -25.67 -1.52
C MET A 1 -42.47 -26.18 -2.93
N ASP A 2 -42.47 -25.43 -4.03
CA ASP A 2 -42.66 -24.00 -4.30
C ASP A 2 -43.18 -23.89 -5.75
N LEU A 3 -44.37 -23.32 -5.94
CA LEU A 3 -45.14 -23.29 -7.20
C LEU A 3 -44.90 -21.99 -8.03
N GLY A 4 -43.82 -21.25 -7.75
CA GLY A 4 -43.65 -19.86 -8.21
C GLY A 4 -42.79 -19.60 -9.45
N ARG A 5 -42.19 -20.62 -10.07
CA ARG A 5 -41.13 -20.42 -11.10
C ARG A 5 -41.58 -20.57 -12.57
N LEU A 6 -42.76 -21.14 -12.83
CA LEU A 6 -43.19 -21.44 -14.21
C LEU A 6 -44.09 -20.37 -14.87
N SER A 7 -44.72 -19.45 -14.13
CA SER A 7 -45.67 -18.50 -14.72
C SER A 7 -45.05 -17.26 -15.38
N LYS A 8 -43.78 -16.92 -15.07
CA LYS A 8 -43.20 -15.62 -15.45
C LYS A 8 -42.51 -15.60 -16.82
N VAL A 9 -42.10 -16.76 -17.33
CA VAL A 9 -41.40 -16.87 -18.63
C VAL A 9 -42.38 -16.84 -19.80
N ASP A 10 -43.55 -17.48 -19.66
CA ASP A 10 -44.54 -17.56 -20.74
C ASP A 10 -45.28 -16.25 -21.03
N LYS A 11 -45.38 -15.33 -20.06
CA LYS A 11 -46.03 -14.02 -20.27
C LYS A 11 -45.17 -13.01 -21.03
N LEU A 12 -43.87 -13.22 -21.15
CA LEU A 12 -42.95 -12.28 -21.81
C LEU A 12 -42.82 -12.53 -23.32
N ASN A 13 -43.02 -13.76 -23.79
CA ASN A 13 -42.90 -14.08 -25.22
C ASN A 13 -44.10 -13.62 -26.06
N ASN A 14 -45.26 -13.35 -25.43
CA ASN A 14 -46.50 -12.95 -26.11
C ASN A 14 -46.67 -11.42 -26.29
N LEU A 15 -45.68 -10.62 -25.92
CA LEU A 15 -45.68 -9.16 -26.09
C LEU A 15 -44.62 -8.69 -27.12
N SER A 16 -44.23 -9.59 -28.02
CA SER A 16 -43.34 -9.37 -29.15
C SER A 16 -44.00 -8.56 -30.28
N GLY A 17 -44.64 -7.43 -29.95
CA GLY A 17 -45.30 -6.57 -30.95
C GLY A 17 -45.83 -5.20 -30.53
N ALA A 18 -45.71 -4.77 -29.27
CA ALA A 18 -46.25 -3.48 -28.85
C ALA A 18 -45.16 -2.42 -28.65
N ARG A 19 -45.15 -1.36 -29.47
CA ARG A 19 -44.39 -0.13 -29.21
C ARG A 19 -44.94 0.53 -27.95
N VAL A 20 -44.13 0.61 -26.90
CA VAL A 20 -44.49 1.28 -25.65
C VAL A 20 -44.15 2.76 -25.78
N ASN A 21 -45.15 3.61 -25.96
CA ASN A 21 -44.99 5.07 -25.86
C ASN A 21 -45.02 5.47 -24.38
N ALA A 22 -43.86 5.82 -23.82
CA ALA A 22 -43.74 6.34 -22.47
C ALA A 22 -43.53 7.87 -22.51
N THR A 23 -44.31 8.62 -21.74
CA THR A 23 -44.14 10.06 -21.52
C THR A 23 -43.01 10.33 -20.53
N CYS A 24 -42.14 11.30 -20.84
CA CYS A 24 -41.02 11.66 -19.98
C CYS A 24 -41.56 12.21 -18.65
N GLY A 25 -41.34 11.48 -17.56
CA GLY A 25 -41.84 11.81 -16.21
C GLY A 25 -42.57 10.66 -15.49
N THR A 26 -43.00 9.61 -16.20
CA THR A 26 -43.75 8.47 -15.63
C THR A 26 -42.97 7.15 -15.57
N LEU A 27 -41.67 7.17 -15.91
CA LEU A 27 -40.77 6.06 -15.60
C LEU A 27 -40.46 6.07 -14.10
N SER A 28 -41.18 5.24 -13.34
CA SER A 28 -40.73 4.85 -12.01
C SER A 28 -39.37 4.21 -12.16
N LYS A 29 -38.34 4.92 -11.71
CA LYS A 29 -36.96 4.45 -11.67
C LYS A 29 -36.88 3.43 -10.53
N ASN A 30 -37.42 2.23 -10.78
CA ASN A 30 -37.18 1.08 -9.93
C ASN A 30 -35.71 0.73 -10.08
N TYR A 31 -34.87 1.36 -9.26
CA TYR A 31 -33.53 0.86 -9.02
C TYR A 31 -33.72 -0.54 -8.43
N HIS A 32 -33.43 -1.57 -9.21
CA HIS A 32 -33.33 -2.90 -8.65
C HIS A 32 -32.31 -2.83 -7.51
N GLU A 33 -32.71 -3.25 -6.31
CA GLU A 33 -31.81 -3.41 -5.18
C GLU A 33 -30.75 -4.44 -5.57
N VAL A 34 -29.57 -3.95 -5.99
CA VAL A 34 -28.48 -4.81 -6.44
C VAL A 34 -27.86 -5.44 -5.18
N ARG A 35 -28.16 -6.72 -4.94
CA ARG A 35 -27.51 -7.49 -3.87
C ARG A 35 -26.09 -7.84 -4.30
N CYS A 36 -25.14 -7.20 -3.65
CA CYS A 36 -23.72 -7.41 -3.86
C CYS A 36 -23.26 -8.67 -3.13
N HIS A 37 -22.64 -9.60 -3.86
CA HIS A 37 -22.01 -10.79 -3.28
C HIS A 37 -20.52 -10.82 -3.66
N PRO A 38 -19.60 -10.79 -2.68
CA PRO A 38 -19.80 -10.78 -1.23
C PRO A 38 -20.39 -9.45 -0.70
N ALA A 39 -20.92 -9.47 0.53
CA ALA A 39 -21.49 -8.30 1.19
C ALA A 39 -20.46 -7.15 1.24
N PRO A 40 -20.90 -5.88 1.08
CA PRO A 40 -20.00 -4.74 1.06
C PRO A 40 -19.28 -4.61 2.41
N ASP A 41 -17.96 -4.47 2.34
CA ASP A 41 -17.09 -4.26 3.52
C ASP A 41 -16.26 -2.99 3.30
N ALA A 42 -15.66 -2.42 4.34
CA ALA A 42 -14.91 -1.15 4.24
C ALA A 42 -13.73 -1.21 3.23
N PHE A 43 -13.26 -2.42 2.92
CA PHE A 43 -12.21 -2.71 1.94
C PHE A 43 -12.73 -3.23 0.59
N ASN A 44 -14.05 -3.43 0.45
CA ASN A 44 -14.69 -3.90 -0.78
C ASN A 44 -16.11 -3.29 -0.92
N PRO A 45 -16.21 -1.96 -1.14
CA PRO A 45 -17.49 -1.28 -1.37
C PRO A 45 -18.10 -1.71 -2.71
N CYS A 46 -19.44 -1.66 -2.81
CA CYS A 46 -20.16 -2.16 -3.98
C CYS A 46 -20.20 -1.17 -5.17
N GLU A 47 -19.99 0.13 -4.95
CA GLU A 47 -20.17 1.13 -6.01
C GLU A 47 -18.88 1.81 -6.51
N ASP A 48 -17.73 1.74 -5.82
CA ASP A 48 -16.43 2.22 -6.34
C ASP A 48 -15.28 2.01 -5.34
N LEU A 49 -14.06 1.70 -5.81
CA LEU A 49 -12.85 1.59 -4.95
C LEU A 49 -12.54 2.90 -4.19
N MET A 50 -12.88 4.04 -4.81
CA MET A 50 -12.81 5.39 -4.25
C MET A 50 -14.12 6.13 -4.60
N GLY A 51 -15.16 5.91 -3.82
CA GLY A 51 -16.49 6.51 -4.06
C GLY A 51 -16.57 8.04 -4.04
N ASN A 52 -15.46 8.74 -3.75
CA ASN A 52 -15.38 10.20 -3.80
C ASN A 52 -14.36 10.66 -4.85
N TRP A 53 -14.79 11.52 -5.78
CA TRP A 53 -13.95 12.12 -6.81
C TRP A 53 -12.72 12.84 -6.22
N ALA A 54 -12.85 13.43 -5.03
CA ALA A 54 -11.74 14.09 -4.35
C ALA A 54 -10.62 13.10 -4.00
N LEU A 55 -10.95 11.89 -3.52
CA LEU A 55 -9.96 10.86 -3.20
C LEU A 55 -9.23 10.38 -4.46
N ARG A 56 -9.95 10.21 -5.58
CA ARG A 56 -9.36 9.85 -6.88
C ARG A 56 -8.32 10.87 -7.33
N VAL A 57 -8.67 12.16 -7.29
CA VAL A 57 -7.75 13.26 -7.66
C VAL A 57 -6.53 13.28 -6.73
N SER A 58 -6.73 13.12 -5.42
CA SER A 58 -5.62 13.07 -4.46
C SER A 58 -4.68 11.90 -4.72
N VAL A 59 -5.20 10.70 -5.02
CA VAL A 59 -4.36 9.52 -5.28
C VAL A 59 -3.56 9.67 -6.55
N TRP A 60 -4.14 10.19 -7.62
CA TRP A 60 -3.41 10.51 -8.85
C TRP A 60 -2.27 11.50 -8.59
N PHE A 61 -2.55 12.56 -7.84
CA PHE A 61 -1.54 13.55 -7.48
C PHE A 61 -0.40 12.92 -6.65
N VAL A 62 -0.72 12.18 -5.59
CA VAL A 62 0.26 11.51 -4.74
C VAL A 62 1.08 10.48 -5.53
N ALA A 63 0.44 9.71 -6.40
CA ALA A 63 1.12 8.68 -7.19
C ALA A 63 2.13 9.28 -8.17
N ILE A 64 1.75 10.33 -8.90
CA ILE A 64 2.65 11.05 -9.81
C ILE A 64 3.78 11.72 -9.03
N ALA A 65 3.46 12.41 -7.94
CA ALA A 65 4.45 13.07 -7.09
C ALA A 65 5.45 12.06 -6.51
N ALA A 66 4.98 10.92 -6.02
CA ALA A 66 5.83 9.86 -5.48
C ALA A 66 6.74 9.27 -6.56
N LEU A 67 6.25 9.02 -7.77
CA LEU A 67 7.08 8.50 -8.85
C LEU A 67 8.12 9.50 -9.33
N VAL A 68 7.68 10.70 -9.71
CA VAL A 68 8.57 11.71 -10.29
C VAL A 68 9.56 12.21 -9.24
N GLY A 69 9.09 12.49 -8.03
CA GLY A 69 9.92 12.98 -6.93
C GLY A 69 10.99 11.97 -6.54
N ASN A 70 10.62 10.72 -6.27
CA ASN A 70 11.59 9.71 -5.87
C ASN A 70 12.51 9.27 -7.00
N LEU A 71 12.03 9.23 -8.25
CA LEU A 71 12.88 8.99 -9.41
C LEU A 71 13.92 10.10 -9.58
N ALA A 72 13.52 11.37 -9.45
CA ALA A 72 14.45 12.50 -9.51
C ALA A 72 15.50 12.40 -8.39
N VAL A 73 15.11 12.08 -7.17
CA VAL A 73 16.04 11.85 -6.05
C VAL A 73 17.03 10.73 -6.36
N LEU A 74 16.55 9.58 -6.87
CA LEU A 74 17.42 8.47 -7.28
C LEU A 74 18.42 8.90 -8.35
N LEU A 75 17.96 9.57 -9.41
CA LEU A 75 18.80 10.02 -10.52
C LEU A 75 19.87 11.02 -10.03
N VAL A 76 19.49 11.99 -9.20
CA VAL A 76 20.42 12.98 -8.65
C VAL A 76 21.47 12.31 -7.76
N LEU A 77 21.05 11.38 -6.89
CA LEU A 77 21.97 10.71 -5.97
C LEU A 77 22.91 9.73 -6.67
N ILE A 78 22.44 9.03 -7.71
CA ILE A 78 23.26 8.09 -8.50
C ILE A 78 24.20 8.83 -9.47
N SER A 79 23.73 9.92 -10.09
CA SER A 79 24.53 10.75 -11.01
C SER A 79 25.60 11.59 -10.27
N SER A 80 25.43 11.77 -8.96
CA SER A 80 26.36 12.51 -8.12
C SER A 80 27.77 11.89 -8.16
N ARG A 81 28.75 12.61 -8.72
CA ARG A 81 30.16 12.18 -8.81
C ARG A 81 30.89 12.13 -7.46
N PHE A 82 30.21 12.47 -6.37
CA PHE A 82 30.79 12.54 -5.04
C PHE A 82 30.81 11.17 -4.34
N ARG A 83 31.68 11.00 -3.34
CA ARG A 83 31.78 9.73 -2.60
C ARG A 83 30.45 9.38 -1.92
N MET A 84 30.04 8.11 -2.03
CA MET A 84 28.86 7.56 -1.37
C MET A 84 29.05 7.55 0.15
N THR A 85 28.32 8.43 0.84
CA THR A 85 28.24 8.43 2.30
C THR A 85 27.10 7.54 2.76
N VAL A 86 27.15 7.05 4.01
CA VAL A 86 26.09 6.19 4.57
C VAL A 86 24.71 6.84 4.50
N PRO A 87 24.52 8.11 4.88
CA PRO A 87 23.20 8.74 4.77
C PRO A 87 22.69 8.82 3.32
N LYS A 88 23.56 9.09 2.34
CA LYS A 88 23.18 9.13 0.92
C LYS A 88 22.75 7.76 0.40
N PHE A 89 23.47 6.71 0.78
CA PHE A 89 23.11 5.34 0.45
C PHE A 89 21.75 4.94 1.05
N LEU A 90 21.48 5.29 2.30
CA LEU A 90 20.20 5.02 2.94
C LEU A 90 19.06 5.83 2.29
N MET A 91 19.29 7.11 1.96
CA MET A 91 18.32 7.93 1.22
C MET A 91 18.01 7.35 -0.17
N CYS A 92 18.98 6.75 -0.86
CA CYS A 92 18.72 6.04 -2.12
C CYS A 92 17.80 4.83 -1.94
N ASN A 93 18.04 4.01 -0.92
CA ASN A 93 17.19 2.85 -0.64
C ASN A 93 15.76 3.28 -0.29
N LEU A 94 15.61 4.37 0.47
CA LEU A 94 14.31 4.93 0.82
C LEU A 94 13.57 5.45 -0.43
N ALA A 95 14.25 6.24 -1.27
CA ALA A 95 13.68 6.73 -2.52
C ALA A 95 13.28 5.59 -3.47
N PHE A 96 14.06 4.49 -3.52
CA PHE A 96 13.68 3.30 -4.26
C PHE A 96 12.39 2.66 -3.73
N ALA A 97 12.28 2.48 -2.42
CA ALA A 97 11.10 1.92 -1.80
C ALA A 97 9.85 2.78 -2.06
N ASP A 98 9.97 4.11 -1.93
CA ASP A 98 8.87 5.04 -2.17
C ASP A 98 8.52 5.16 -3.67
N PHE A 99 9.49 4.98 -4.57
CA PHE A 99 9.23 4.83 -6.01
C PHE A 99 8.41 3.56 -6.30
N CYS A 100 8.74 2.41 -5.69
CA CYS A 100 7.93 1.19 -5.79
C CYS A 100 6.51 1.39 -5.24
N MET A 101 6.35 2.15 -4.15
CA MET A 101 5.04 2.54 -3.65
C MET A 101 4.26 3.39 -4.66
N GLY A 102 4.94 4.34 -5.32
CA GLY A 102 4.37 5.13 -6.40
C GLY A 102 3.88 4.28 -7.58
N LEU A 103 4.64 3.25 -7.97
CA LEU A 103 4.23 2.30 -9.02
C LEU A 103 2.96 1.53 -8.63
N TYR A 104 2.89 1.07 -7.38
CA TYR A 104 1.69 0.45 -6.84
C TYR A 104 0.48 1.40 -6.89
N LEU A 105 0.64 2.65 -6.44
CA LEU A 105 -0.45 3.64 -6.44
C LEU A 105 -0.92 3.97 -7.86
N ILE A 106 0.00 4.13 -8.83
CA ILE A 106 -0.38 4.31 -10.23
C ILE A 106 -1.13 3.10 -10.77
N MET A 107 -0.69 1.88 -10.44
CA MET A 107 -1.37 0.69 -10.91
C MET A 107 -2.80 0.62 -10.38
N ILE A 108 -3.02 0.93 -9.09
CA ILE A 108 -4.36 1.04 -8.51
C ILE A 108 -5.17 2.16 -9.19
N ALA A 109 -4.58 3.33 -9.43
CA ALA A 109 -5.26 4.46 -10.08
C ALA A 109 -5.69 4.16 -11.52
N ILE A 110 -4.86 3.45 -12.29
CA ILE A 110 -5.21 3.00 -13.65
C ILE A 110 -6.37 2.01 -13.60
N MET A 111 -6.37 1.08 -12.65
CA MET A 111 -7.45 0.09 -12.52
C MET A 111 -8.75 0.71 -12.02
N ASP A 112 -8.68 1.71 -11.15
CA ASP A 112 -9.86 2.49 -10.73
C ASP A 112 -10.51 3.16 -11.95
N VAL A 113 -9.74 3.88 -12.78
CA VAL A 113 -10.27 4.54 -13.99
C VAL A 113 -10.86 3.53 -14.98
N ARG A 114 -10.22 2.37 -15.17
CA ARG A 114 -10.71 1.32 -16.09
C ARG A 114 -11.98 0.63 -15.61
N SER A 115 -12.27 0.69 -14.31
CA SER A 115 -13.40 -0.01 -13.70
C SER A 115 -14.60 0.92 -13.42
N ILE A 116 -14.49 2.22 -13.75
CA ILE A 116 -15.59 3.19 -13.59
C ILE A 116 -16.82 2.76 -14.39
N GLY A 117 -17.93 2.55 -13.70
CA GLY A 117 -19.24 2.22 -14.28
C GLY A 117 -19.54 0.73 -14.50
N ASP A 118 -18.55 -0.16 -14.37
CA ASP A 118 -18.72 -1.62 -14.56
C ASP A 118 -17.86 -2.46 -13.57
N TYR A 119 -17.53 -1.84 -12.43
CA TYR A 119 -16.64 -2.37 -11.38
C TYR A 119 -17.06 -3.78 -10.91
N PHE A 120 -18.36 -4.04 -10.85
CA PHE A 120 -18.94 -5.31 -10.39
C PHE A 120 -18.57 -6.50 -11.30
N ASN A 121 -18.42 -6.29 -12.62
CA ASN A 121 -18.08 -7.35 -13.58
C ASN A 121 -16.57 -7.58 -13.68
N HIS A 122 -15.75 -6.57 -13.44
CA HIS A 122 -14.29 -6.63 -13.65
C HIS A 122 -13.46 -6.81 -12.36
N ALA A 123 -14.03 -6.53 -11.18
CA ALA A 123 -13.31 -6.66 -9.90
C ALA A 123 -12.76 -8.07 -9.66
N ILE A 124 -13.50 -9.12 -10.04
CA ILE A 124 -13.07 -10.52 -9.88
C ILE A 124 -11.89 -10.85 -10.82
N TYR A 125 -11.88 -10.30 -12.04
CA TYR A 125 -10.79 -10.49 -12.99
C TYR A 125 -9.51 -9.81 -12.52
N TRP A 126 -9.61 -8.59 -11.99
CA TRP A 126 -8.47 -7.88 -11.40
C TRP A 126 -7.93 -8.62 -10.16
N GLN A 127 -8.80 -9.01 -9.23
CA GLN A 127 -8.43 -9.72 -8.00
C GLN A 127 -7.75 -11.07 -8.28
N ARG A 128 -8.21 -11.83 -9.28
CA ARG A 128 -7.57 -13.11 -9.69
C ARG A 128 -6.41 -12.93 -10.67
N GLY A 129 -6.25 -11.74 -11.24
CA GLY A 129 -5.21 -11.44 -12.19
C GLY A 129 -3.83 -11.32 -11.54
N MET A 130 -2.78 -11.57 -12.31
CA MET A 130 -1.39 -11.38 -11.88
C MET A 130 -1.09 -9.93 -11.48
N GLY A 131 -1.85 -8.96 -12.00
CA GLY A 131 -1.71 -7.55 -11.65
C GLY A 131 -1.93 -7.31 -10.15
N CYS A 132 -2.92 -7.94 -9.54
CA CYS A 132 -3.20 -7.79 -8.11
C CYS A 132 -2.11 -8.44 -7.24
N GLN A 133 -1.58 -9.59 -7.65
CA GLN A 133 -0.45 -10.23 -6.98
C GLN A 133 0.81 -9.35 -7.01
N MET A 134 1.11 -8.74 -8.17
CA MET A 134 2.23 -7.81 -8.29
C MET A 134 1.99 -6.53 -7.48
N ALA A 135 0.75 -6.05 -7.37
CA ALA A 135 0.36 -4.91 -6.53
C ALA A 135 0.64 -5.20 -5.05
N GLY A 136 0.14 -6.34 -4.59
CA GLY A 136 0.29 -6.82 -3.22
C GLY A 136 1.75 -7.01 -2.84
N PHE A 137 2.54 -7.59 -3.73
CA PHE A 137 3.99 -7.70 -3.54
C PHE A 137 4.63 -6.31 -3.42
N LEU A 138 4.36 -5.41 -4.37
CA LEU A 138 4.96 -4.07 -4.39
C LEU A 138 4.62 -3.26 -3.14
N THR A 139 3.37 -3.29 -2.67
CA THR A 139 2.95 -2.52 -1.47
C THR A 139 3.56 -3.05 -0.18
N VAL A 140 3.65 -4.38 -0.01
CA VAL A 140 4.27 -4.97 1.19
C VAL A 140 5.77 -4.76 1.16
N PHE A 141 6.40 -5.01 0.01
CA PHE A 141 7.84 -4.83 -0.16
C PHE A 141 8.25 -3.37 0.09
N SER A 142 7.57 -2.40 -0.53
CA SER A 142 7.88 -0.98 -0.39
C SER A 142 7.72 -0.51 1.05
N SER A 143 6.59 -0.82 1.70
CA SER A 143 6.32 -0.36 3.06
C SER A 143 7.29 -0.93 4.09
N VAL A 144 7.60 -2.23 4.02
CA VAL A 144 8.55 -2.87 4.94
C VAL A 144 9.97 -2.34 4.70
N LEU A 145 10.38 -2.17 3.44
CA LEU A 145 11.70 -1.62 3.12
C LEU A 145 11.83 -0.14 3.55
N SER A 146 10.81 0.70 3.32
CA SER A 146 10.82 2.10 3.74
C SER A 146 10.93 2.22 5.26
N ILE A 147 10.13 1.45 6.02
CA ILE A 147 10.16 1.49 7.49
C ILE A 147 11.50 1.02 8.03
N PHE A 148 12.03 -0.09 7.52
CA PHE A 148 13.35 -0.58 7.91
C PHE A 148 14.44 0.46 7.62
N THR A 149 14.40 1.07 6.43
CA THR A 149 15.36 2.10 6.03
C THR A 149 15.26 3.34 6.92
N LEU A 150 14.04 3.81 7.24
CA LEU A 150 13.80 4.92 8.16
C LEU A 150 14.35 4.64 9.55
N THR A 151 14.13 3.43 10.09
CA THR A 151 14.71 3.02 11.38
C THR A 151 16.23 3.12 11.35
N VAL A 152 16.87 2.60 10.30
CA VAL A 152 18.35 2.66 10.16
C VAL A 152 18.84 4.11 10.02
N ILE A 153 18.13 4.97 9.28
CA ILE A 153 18.43 6.40 9.18
C ILE A 153 18.34 7.05 10.57
N THR A 154 17.25 6.82 11.31
CA THR A 154 17.07 7.39 12.65
C THR A 154 18.15 6.91 13.61
N CYS A 155 18.51 5.62 13.59
CA CYS A 155 19.60 5.09 14.40
C CYS A 155 20.96 5.70 14.02
N GLU A 156 21.24 5.87 12.72
CA GLU A 156 22.47 6.51 12.24
C GLU A 156 22.58 7.96 12.70
N ARG A 157 21.48 8.71 12.61
CA ARG A 157 21.39 10.10 13.07
C ARG A 157 21.56 10.20 14.58
N TRP A 158 20.83 9.38 15.34
CA TRP A 158 20.95 9.33 16.80
C TRP A 158 22.39 9.00 17.22
N TYR A 159 23.00 7.97 16.63
CA TYR A 159 24.38 7.57 16.92
C TYR A 159 25.37 8.70 16.63
N THR A 160 25.23 9.37 15.47
CA THR A 160 26.11 10.47 15.09
C THR A 160 25.96 11.68 16.01
N ILE A 161 24.75 12.01 16.46
CA ILE A 161 24.48 13.14 17.36
C ILE A 161 25.02 12.85 18.76
N THR A 162 24.68 11.69 19.34
CA THR A 162 25.08 11.34 20.71
C THR A 162 26.59 11.08 20.82
N TYR A 163 27.22 10.51 19.80
CA TYR A 163 28.65 10.18 19.81
C TYR A 163 29.48 11.10 18.91
N ALA A 164 29.04 12.34 18.69
CA ALA A 164 29.69 13.34 17.85
C ALA A 164 31.19 13.55 18.17
N ILE A 165 31.62 13.21 19.39
CA ILE A 165 32.99 13.37 19.91
C ILE A 165 33.94 12.23 19.46
N HIS A 166 33.44 11.06 19.05
CA HIS A 166 34.29 9.94 18.59
C HIS A 166 34.24 9.75 17.06
N LEU A 167 35.04 10.56 16.35
CA LEU A 167 35.16 10.56 14.88
C LEU A 167 35.53 9.18 14.28
N ASN A 168 36.15 8.29 15.06
CA ASN A 168 36.70 7.01 14.61
C ASN A 168 35.70 5.84 14.60
N ARG A 169 34.45 6.04 15.05
CA ARG A 169 33.43 4.97 15.15
C ARG A 169 32.20 5.16 14.25
N ARG A 170 32.28 6.06 13.26
CA ARG A 170 31.23 6.26 12.24
C ARG A 170 30.83 4.93 11.60
N LEU A 171 29.53 4.71 11.45
CA LEU A 171 28.96 3.56 10.74
C LEU A 171 29.61 3.50 9.34
N LYS A 172 30.36 2.42 9.08
CA LYS A 172 31.03 2.23 7.79
C LYS A 172 29.98 1.86 6.74
N LEU A 173 30.18 2.32 5.51
CA LEU A 173 29.31 1.98 4.38
C LEU A 173 29.15 0.46 4.23
N SER A 174 30.22 -0.32 4.39
CA SER A 174 30.16 -1.79 4.35
C SER A 174 29.21 -2.38 5.40
N THR A 175 29.20 -1.85 6.63
CA THR A 175 28.28 -2.31 7.68
C THR A 175 26.85 -1.93 7.35
N ALA A 176 26.63 -0.69 6.91
CA ALA A 176 25.30 -0.22 6.50
C ALA A 176 24.74 -1.03 5.32
N THR A 177 25.57 -1.36 4.32
CA THR A 177 25.17 -2.23 3.21
C THR A 177 24.78 -3.62 3.69
N LYS A 178 25.54 -4.23 4.61
CA LYS A 178 25.17 -5.54 5.19
C LYS A 178 23.81 -5.50 5.91
N ILE A 179 23.58 -4.46 6.73
CA ILE A 179 22.30 -4.26 7.42
C ILE A 179 21.16 -4.10 6.41
N MET A 180 21.38 -3.31 5.36
CA MET A 180 20.37 -3.13 4.32
C MET A 180 20.09 -4.42 3.55
N VAL A 181 21.09 -5.23 3.23
CA VAL A 181 20.86 -6.54 2.59
C VAL A 181 19.95 -7.43 3.44
N VAL A 182 20.11 -7.45 4.76
CA VAL A 182 19.20 -8.17 5.67
C VAL A 182 17.78 -7.59 5.57
N GLY A 183 17.64 -6.27 5.58
CA GLY A 183 16.36 -5.60 5.40
C GLY A 183 15.68 -5.94 4.07
N TRP A 184 16.44 -5.96 2.97
CA TRP A 184 15.94 -6.34 1.65
C TRP A 184 15.45 -7.79 1.60
N VAL A 185 16.24 -8.73 2.12
CA VAL A 185 15.85 -10.15 2.20
C VAL A 185 14.60 -10.32 3.04
N TYR A 186 14.51 -9.62 4.18
CA TYR A 186 13.32 -9.64 5.02
C TYR A 186 12.09 -9.07 4.31
N SER A 187 12.20 -7.90 3.66
CA SER A 187 11.10 -7.29 2.90
C SER A 187 10.62 -8.18 1.76
N ILE A 188 11.56 -8.81 1.02
CA ILE A 188 11.22 -9.74 -0.06
C ILE A 188 10.54 -10.99 0.50
N ALA A 189 11.06 -11.57 1.58
CA ALA A 189 10.45 -12.73 2.22
C ALA A 189 9.02 -12.42 2.66
N MET A 190 8.81 -11.30 3.36
CA MET A 190 7.49 -10.87 3.81
C MET A 190 6.52 -10.63 2.63
N ALA A 191 6.99 -10.01 1.54
CA ALA A 191 6.17 -9.77 0.36
C ALA A 191 5.92 -11.03 -0.49
N ALA A 192 6.82 -12.02 -0.44
CA ALA A 192 6.68 -13.26 -1.20
C ALA A 192 5.81 -14.31 -0.50
N LEU A 193 5.71 -14.28 0.84
CA LEU A 193 4.91 -15.24 1.61
C LEU A 193 3.44 -15.35 1.13
N PRO A 194 2.72 -14.24 0.85
CA PRO A 194 1.36 -14.31 0.28
C PRO A 194 1.29 -14.76 -1.20
N LEU A 195 2.42 -14.95 -1.88
CA LEU A 195 2.46 -15.53 -3.23
C LEU A 195 2.59 -17.06 -3.19
N PHE A 196 3.12 -17.63 -2.10
CA PHE A 196 3.29 -19.08 -1.90
C PHE A 196 2.12 -19.73 -1.15
N ASP A 197 0.90 -19.24 -1.37
CA ASP A 197 -0.36 -19.77 -0.81
C ASP A 197 -0.50 -19.73 0.72
N VAL A 198 0.42 -19.08 1.44
CA VAL A 198 0.28 -18.85 2.90
C VAL A 198 -0.86 -17.87 3.20
N SER A 199 -1.06 -16.88 2.33
CA SER A 199 -2.23 -15.99 2.29
C SER A 199 -2.52 -15.59 0.83
N ASN A 200 -3.62 -14.88 0.55
CA ASN A 200 -3.97 -14.48 -0.82
C ASN A 200 -4.21 -12.97 -0.87
N TYR A 201 -3.47 -12.26 -1.73
CA TYR A 201 -3.69 -10.82 -2.02
C TYR A 201 -5.06 -10.56 -2.69
N SER A 202 -5.64 -11.57 -3.33
CA SER A 202 -6.90 -11.49 -4.11
C SER A 202 -8.18 -11.30 -3.28
N LYS A 203 -8.09 -11.18 -1.94
CA LYS A 203 -9.27 -11.03 -1.08
C LYS A 203 -9.78 -9.59 -1.00
N THR A 204 -8.94 -8.60 -1.24
CA THR A 204 -9.31 -7.19 -1.25
C THR A 204 -9.06 -6.59 -2.63
N SER A 205 -9.88 -5.62 -3.04
CA SER A 205 -9.71 -4.94 -4.33
C SER A 205 -8.46 -4.06 -4.41
N ILE A 206 -7.91 -3.69 -3.26
CA ILE A 206 -6.63 -2.97 -3.12
C ILE A 206 -5.44 -3.94 -2.98
N CYS A 207 -5.68 -5.26 -3.07
CA CYS A 207 -4.64 -6.29 -3.07
C CYS A 207 -3.79 -6.36 -1.79
N LEU A 208 -4.38 -5.99 -0.65
CA LEU A 208 -3.75 -6.18 0.66
C LEU A 208 -3.95 -7.61 1.18
N PRO A 209 -2.98 -8.16 1.93
CA PRO A 209 -3.04 -9.51 2.47
C PRO A 209 -3.93 -9.59 3.73
N MET A 210 -5.22 -9.23 3.63
CA MET A 210 -6.16 -9.14 4.76
C MET A 210 -6.92 -10.44 5.04
N LYS A 211 -6.39 -11.59 4.63
CA LYS A 211 -7.08 -12.88 4.83
C LYS A 211 -7.05 -13.25 6.32
N ASN A 212 -8.21 -13.45 6.94
CA ASN A 212 -8.34 -13.80 8.37
C ASN A 212 -9.13 -15.11 8.58
N THR A 213 -8.99 -16.07 7.67
CA THR A 213 -9.81 -17.30 7.69
C THR A 213 -9.13 -18.47 8.38
N ASN A 214 -7.80 -18.60 8.28
CA ASN A 214 -7.03 -19.67 8.92
C ASN A 214 -6.06 -19.08 9.95
N SER A 215 -5.71 -19.86 10.98
CA SER A 215 -4.75 -19.47 12.02
C SER A 215 -3.40 -19.02 11.44
N THR A 216 -2.96 -19.59 10.32
CA THR A 216 -1.73 -19.22 9.62
C THR A 216 -1.82 -17.85 8.95
N ASP A 217 -2.97 -17.49 8.36
CA ASP A 217 -3.18 -16.18 7.74
C ASP A 217 -3.18 -15.07 8.83
N SER A 218 -3.89 -15.32 9.94
CA SER A 218 -3.95 -14.41 11.09
C SER A 218 -2.59 -14.25 11.76
N ALA A 219 -1.81 -15.33 11.91
CA ALA A 219 -0.46 -15.27 12.47
C ALA A 219 0.48 -14.43 11.61
N TYR A 220 0.40 -14.54 10.28
CA TYR A 220 1.16 -13.68 9.37
C TYR A 220 0.80 -12.20 9.53
N LEU A 221 -0.51 -11.88 9.53
CA LEU A 221 -0.99 -10.51 9.73
C LEU A 221 -0.54 -9.92 11.07
N ILE A 222 -0.67 -10.69 12.15
CA ILE A 222 -0.22 -10.30 13.49
C ILE A 222 1.29 -10.09 13.50
N PHE A 223 2.07 -10.99 12.91
CA PHE A 223 3.53 -10.86 12.84
C PHE A 223 3.96 -9.61 12.06
N LEU A 224 3.33 -9.35 10.91
CA LEU A 224 3.57 -8.16 10.10
C LEU A 224 3.23 -6.88 10.87
N LEU A 225 2.06 -6.83 11.50
CA LEU A 225 1.62 -5.67 12.29
C LEU A 225 2.48 -5.44 13.53
N LEU A 226 2.84 -6.51 14.25
CA LEU A 226 3.73 -6.43 15.41
C LEU A 226 5.11 -5.92 15.02
N PHE A 227 5.71 -6.46 13.96
CA PHE A 227 7.03 -6.01 13.50
C PHE A 227 7.00 -4.54 13.07
N ASN A 228 5.96 -4.13 12.34
CA ASN A 228 5.75 -2.74 11.95
C ASN A 228 5.57 -1.81 13.17
N GLY A 229 4.75 -2.23 14.13
CA GLY A 229 4.53 -1.52 15.39
C GLY A 229 5.80 -1.40 16.23
N LEU A 230 6.62 -2.46 16.30
CA LEU A 230 7.93 -2.44 16.98
C LEU A 230 8.90 -1.47 16.29
N ALA A 231 8.92 -1.44 14.96
CA ALA A 231 9.75 -0.49 14.21
C ALA A 231 9.31 0.96 14.47
N PHE A 232 7.99 1.23 14.48
CA PHE A 232 7.46 2.54 14.83
C PHE A 232 7.82 2.95 16.26
N TRP A 233 7.67 2.04 17.23
CA TRP A 233 8.05 2.28 18.61
C TRP A 233 9.55 2.58 18.74
N MET A 234 10.41 1.85 18.03
CA MET A 234 11.85 2.09 18.01
C MET A 234 12.18 3.48 17.44
N ILE A 235 11.53 3.89 16.36
CA ILE A 235 11.66 5.23 15.78
C ILE A 235 11.29 6.29 16.82
N CYS A 236 10.14 6.18 17.48
CA CYS A 236 9.71 7.10 18.52
C CYS A 236 10.71 7.16 19.69
N ALA A 237 11.19 6.01 20.17
CA ALA A 237 12.16 5.94 21.26
C ALA A 237 13.49 6.61 20.88
N CYS A 238 13.98 6.39 19.66
CA CYS A 238 15.19 7.05 19.17
C CYS A 238 15.02 8.56 19.01
N TYR A 239 13.88 9.04 18.48
CA TYR A 239 13.59 10.47 18.39
C TYR A 239 13.47 11.12 19.77
N ALA A 240 12.80 10.48 20.72
CA ALA A 240 12.70 10.96 22.10
C ALA A 240 14.10 11.09 22.73
N ARG A 241 14.96 10.07 22.58
CA ARG A 241 16.35 10.11 23.09
C ARG A 241 17.20 11.19 22.40
N MET A 242 17.04 11.39 21.10
CA MET A 242 17.72 12.46 20.38
C MET A 242 17.29 13.83 20.92
N TYR A 243 15.99 14.05 21.12
CA TYR A 243 15.47 15.29 21.68
C TYR A 243 15.97 15.55 23.11
N SER A 244 15.96 14.53 23.97
CA SER A 244 16.50 14.62 25.33
C SER A 244 18.01 14.93 25.34
N SER A 245 18.79 14.31 24.43
CA SER A 245 20.23 14.56 24.31
C SER A 245 20.54 16.00 23.90
N ILE A 246 19.73 16.59 23.02
CA ILE A 246 19.88 17.98 22.60
C ILE A 246 19.53 18.92 23.76
N ARG A 247 18.40 18.68 24.44
CA ARG A 247 17.94 19.52 25.56
C ARG A 247 18.88 19.48 26.76
N GLY A 248 19.38 18.30 27.14
CA GLY A 248 20.39 18.15 28.20
C GLY A 248 21.75 18.76 27.83
N GLY A 249 22.10 18.78 26.54
CA GLY A 249 23.27 19.51 26.04
C GLY A 249 23.13 21.03 26.19
N THR A 250 21.92 21.57 26.01
CA THR A 250 21.65 23.00 26.20
C THR A 250 21.67 23.41 27.69
N GLU A 251 21.20 22.55 28.59
CA GLU A 251 21.23 22.80 30.04
C GLU A 251 22.67 22.75 30.62
N GLY A 252 23.58 21.96 30.03
CA GLY A 252 24.98 21.91 30.43
C GLY A 252 25.87 23.07 29.93
N VAL A 253 25.37 23.90 29.01
CA VAL A 253 26.08 25.11 28.51
C VAL A 253 25.62 26.38 29.24
N ALA A 254 24.51 26.30 29.99
CA ALA A 254 23.93 27.41 30.73
C ALA A 254 24.45 27.54 32.18
N TYR A 255 25.51 26.82 32.55
CA TYR A 255 26.15 26.88 33.87
C TYR A 255 27.65 27.13 33.77
#